data_AF-A0A920FWY8-F1
#
_entry.id   AF-A0A920FWY8-F1
#
_cell.length_a   1.000
_cell.length_b   1.000
_cell.length_c   1.000
_cell.angle_alpha   90.00
_cell.angle_beta   90.00
_cell.angle_gamma   90.00
#
_symmetry.space_group_name_H-M   'P 1'
#
loop_
_entity.id
_entity.type
_entity.pdbx_description
1 polymer ?
#
loop_
_entity_poly.entity_id
_entity_poly.type
_entity_poly.pdbx_seq_one_letter_code
_entity_poly.pdbx_strand_id
1 'polypeptide(L)' 'MSNQVYSTGRRKESIAKVWVSNGTGNITINKKNIEDYFQR' A
#
# COMPACT_ATOMS: atom_id res chain seq x y z
N MET A 1 4.14 17.65 -12.48
CA MET A 1 3.15 16.55 -12.46
C MET A 1 3.44 15.71 -11.25
N SER A 2 2.51 15.62 -10.29
CA SER A 2 2.66 14.76 -9.12
C SER A 2 2.57 13.31 -9.60
N ASN A 3 3.71 12.61 -9.68
CA ASN A 3 3.78 11.20 -10.06
C ASN A 3 3.27 10.31 -8.91
N GLN A 4 1.99 10.48 -8.57
CA GLN A 4 1.26 9.64 -7.64
C GLN A 4 0.29 8.77 -8.43
N VAL A 5 0.58 7.48 -8.48
CA VAL A 5 -0.26 6.47 -9.11
C VAL A 5 -1.25 5.97 -8.07
N TYR A 6 -2.54 6.09 -8.38
CA TYR A 6 -3.60 5.49 -7.59
C TYR A 6 -3.92 4.10 -8.15
N SER A 7 -4.04 3.11 -7.26
CA SER A 7 -4.35 1.74 -7.64
C SER A 7 -5.22 1.06 -6.58
N THR A 8 -6.01 0.08 -7.01
CA THR A 8 -6.89 -0.68 -6.12
C THR A 8 -6.71 -2.17 -6.32
N GLY A 9 -6.52 -2.92 -5.23
CA GLY A 9 -6.51 -4.38 -5.22
C GLY A 9 -7.79 -4.94 -4.60
N ARG A 10 -8.31 -6.06 -5.12
CA ARG A 10 -9.50 -6.73 -4.60
C ARG A 10 -9.30 -8.25 -4.53
N ARG A 11 -9.67 -8.88 -3.42
CA ARG A 11 -9.71 -10.34 -3.26
C ARG A 11 -10.87 -10.73 -2.34
N LYS A 12 -11.80 -11.56 -2.84
CA LYS A 12 -13.06 -11.87 -2.13
C LYS A 12 -13.76 -10.55 -1.73
N GLU A 13 -13.99 -10.33 -0.44
CA GLU A 13 -14.57 -9.12 0.13
C GLU A 13 -13.53 -8.08 0.55
N SER A 14 -12.24 -8.42 0.50
CA SER A 14 -11.15 -7.53 0.90
C SER A 14 -10.79 -6.56 -0.23
N ILE A 15 -10.74 -5.27 0.10
CA ILE A 15 -10.40 -4.17 -0.82
C ILE A 15 -9.20 -3.40 -0.26
N ALA A 16 -8.17 -3.22 -1.06
CA ALA A 16 -6.99 -2.41 -0.75
C ALA A 16 -6.92 -1.21 -1.70
N LYS A 17 -6.78 0.00 -1.14
CA LYS A 17 -6.49 1.22 -1.89
C LYS A 17 -5.02 1.57 -1.68
N VAL A 18 -4.30 1.83 -2.75
CA VAL A 18 -2.86 2.05 -2.76
C VAL A 18 -2.55 3.34 -3.49
N TRP A 19 -1.65 4.12 -2.90
CA TRP A 19 -1.08 5.32 -3.48
C TRP A 19 0.41 5.09 -3.61
N VAL A 20 0.93 5.15 -4.83
CA VAL A 20 2.34 4.93 -5.12
C VAL A 20 2.93 6.25 -5.59
N SER A 21 3.99 6.71 -4.93
CA SER A 21 4.78 7.85 -5.36
C SER A 21 6.22 7.44 -5.58
N ASN A 22 6.92 8.09 -6.51
CA ASN A 22 8.37 7.92 -6.65
C ASN A 22 9.07 8.34 -5.35
N GLY A 23 9.80 7.43 -4.70
CA GLY A 23 10.42 7.66 -3.40
C GLY A 23 11.28 6.50 -2.91
N THR A 24 11.62 6.50 -1.62
CA THR A 24 12.60 5.63 -0.95
C THR A 24 12.20 4.16 -0.78
N GLY A 25 11.08 3.73 -1.36
CA GLY A 25 10.59 2.34 -1.27
C GLY A 25 10.00 1.96 0.08
N ASN A 26 9.68 2.92 0.95
CA ASN A 26 9.00 2.62 2.23
C ASN A 26 7.54 2.26 1.99
N ILE A 27 7.15 1.04 2.38
CA ILE A 27 5.77 0.56 2.30
C ILE A 27 5.15 0.52 3.70
N THR A 28 4.02 1.19 3.88
CA THR A 28 3.24 1.16 5.12
C THR A 28 1.78 0.79 4.83
N ILE A 29 1.18 0.04 5.74
CA ILE A 29 -0.22 -0.43 5.63
C ILE A 29 -0.95 0.03 6.88
N ASN A 30 -1.94 0.92 6.75
CA ASN A 30 -2.72 1.45 7.88
C ASN A 30 -1.85 1.91 9.08
N LYS A 31 -0.77 2.66 8.78
CA LYS A 31 0.23 3.16 9.77
C LYS A 31 1.10 2.08 10.43
N LYS A 32 1.04 0.84 9.96
CA LYS A 32 1.94 -0.24 10.38
C LYS A 32 2.99 -0.51 9.31
N ASN A 33 4.15 -1.00 9.74
CA ASN A 33 5.19 -1.46 8.83
C ASN A 33 4.77 -2.81 8.20
N ILE A 34 5.35 -3.15 7.05
CA ILE A 34 4.98 -4.37 6.32
C ILE A 34 5.22 -5.65 7.16
N GLU A 35 6.31 -5.69 7.91
CA GLU A 35 6.70 -6.81 8.76
C GLU A 35 5.68 -7.06 9.88
N ASP A 36 5.15 -6.00 10.48
CA ASP A 36 4.21 -6.07 11.59
C ASP A 36 2.76 -6.31 11.12
N TYR A 37 2.47 -6.04 9.86
CA TYR A 37 1.17 -6.33 9.26
C TYR A 37 1.04 -7.79 8.81
N PHE A 38 2.11 -8.38 8.27
CA PHE A 38 2.15 -9.77 7.81
C PHE A 38 2.85 -10.67 8.84
N GLN A 39 2.23 -10.89 10.00
CA GLN A 39 2.76 -11.75 11.07
C GLN A 39 2.51 -13.25 10.78
N ARG A 40 3.13 -13.79 9.73
CA ARG A 40 3.09 -15.23 9.42
C ARG A 40 4.35 -15.95 9.86
#